data_AF-A0A972B2J6-F1
#
_entry.id   AF-A0A972B2J6-F1
#
_cell.length_a   1.000
_cell.length_b   1.000
_cell.length_c   1.000
_cell.angle_alpha   90.00
_cell.angle_beta   90.00
_cell.angle_gamma   90.00
#
_symmetry.space_group_name_H-M   'P 1'
#
loop_
_entity.id
_entity.type
_entity.pdbx_description
1 polymer ?
#
loop_
_entity_poly.entity_id
_entity_poly.type
_entity_poly.pdbx_seq_one_letter_code
_entity_poly.pdbx_strand_id
1 'polypeptide(L)'
;MGLLVDGQWHDQWYDTDSTGGKFERSESQFRNWITADGSAGPSGVAGFKAQAGRYHLYISLACPWAHRTLIFRKLKGLESMISVSVVNPFMREHGWTFAEGAGVVADPIFHADYMHQIYTAADPKYSGRVTIPVLWDKQQNVMVSNESSEIIRMFNSAFDE
;
A
#
# COMPACT_ATOMS: atom_id res chain seq x y z
N MET A 1 -7.63 -11.85 -8.61
CA MET A 1 -7.41 -11.02 -7.41
C MET A 1 -7.88 -11.85 -6.24
N GLY A 2 -6.94 -12.30 -5.40
CA GLY A 2 -7.24 -13.11 -4.22
C GLY A 2 -7.41 -12.29 -2.95
N LEU A 3 -7.30 -12.96 -1.81
CA LEU A 3 -7.31 -12.40 -0.48
C LEU A 3 -6.40 -13.23 0.45
N LEU A 4 -6.06 -12.65 1.59
CA LEU A 4 -5.51 -13.39 2.71
C LEU A 4 -6.65 -13.80 3.66
N VAL A 5 -6.56 -15.01 4.20
CA VAL A 5 -7.38 -15.50 5.33
C VAL A 5 -6.40 -16.02 6.37
N ASP A 6 -6.39 -15.39 7.55
CA ASP A 6 -5.45 -15.68 8.64
C ASP A 6 -3.98 -15.75 8.17
N GLY A 7 -3.59 -14.79 7.33
CA GLY A 7 -2.24 -14.68 6.78
C GLY A 7 -1.90 -15.66 5.64
N GLN A 8 -2.83 -16.52 5.22
CA GLN A 8 -2.65 -17.47 4.13
C GLN A 8 -3.31 -16.97 2.85
N TRP A 9 -2.64 -17.14 1.70
CA TRP A 9 -3.14 -16.66 0.41
C TRP A 9 -4.20 -17.59 -0.17
N HIS A 10 -5.30 -17.00 -0.62
CA HIS A 10 -6.38 -17.67 -1.33
C HIS A 10 -6.65 -16.94 -2.64
N ASP A 11 -6.51 -17.63 -3.77
CA ASP A 11 -6.89 -17.11 -5.09
C ASP A 11 -8.40 -17.19 -5.29
N GLN A 12 -9.14 -16.31 -4.61
CA GLN A 12 -10.59 -16.26 -4.67
C GLN A 12 -11.05 -14.84 -5.00
N TRP A 13 -11.90 -14.73 -6.04
CA TRP A 13 -12.49 -13.46 -6.47
C TRP A 13 -13.55 -12.94 -5.47
N TYR A 14 -14.11 -11.77 -5.73
CA TYR A 14 -15.27 -11.27 -4.98
C TYR A 14 -16.49 -12.13 -5.27
N ASP A 15 -17.23 -12.49 -4.23
CA ASP A 15 -18.53 -13.15 -4.37
C ASP A 15 -19.59 -12.11 -4.73
N THR A 16 -19.68 -11.82 -6.03
CA THR A 16 -20.72 -10.93 -6.56
C THR A 16 -22.08 -11.61 -6.69
N ASP A 17 -22.15 -12.94 -6.61
CA ASP A 17 -23.41 -13.66 -6.73
C ASP A 17 -24.26 -13.45 -5.46
N SER A 18 -23.62 -13.45 -4.29
CA SER A 18 -24.25 -13.16 -3.00
C SER A 18 -24.91 -11.77 -2.92
N THR A 19 -24.46 -10.81 -3.72
CA THR A 19 -24.92 -9.42 -3.74
C THR A 19 -25.78 -9.08 -4.97
N GLY A 20 -26.22 -10.08 -5.73
CA GLY A 20 -27.03 -9.88 -6.94
C GLY A 20 -26.27 -9.17 -8.06
N GLY A 21 -24.96 -9.42 -8.17
CA GLY A 21 -24.06 -8.85 -9.18
C GLY A 21 -23.39 -7.54 -8.78
N LYS A 22 -23.67 -6.99 -7.59
CA LYS A 22 -23.07 -5.75 -7.13
C LYS A 22 -21.63 -5.98 -6.66
N PHE A 23 -20.68 -5.24 -7.21
CA PHE A 23 -19.33 -5.20 -6.67
C PHE A 23 -19.30 -4.40 -5.37
N GLU A 24 -19.08 -5.07 -4.25
CA GLU A 24 -18.87 -4.44 -2.94
C GLU A 24 -17.40 -4.54 -2.53
N ARG A 25 -16.76 -3.39 -2.43
CA ARG A 25 -15.33 -3.31 -2.14
C ARG A 25 -15.10 -3.42 -0.63
N SER A 26 -14.14 -4.26 -0.24
CA SER A 26 -13.67 -4.33 1.15
C SER A 26 -13.01 -3.02 1.56
N GLU A 27 -13.24 -2.59 2.80
CA GLU A 27 -12.60 -1.41 3.36
C GLU A 27 -11.09 -1.62 3.60
N SER A 28 -10.33 -0.53 3.47
CA SER A 28 -8.92 -0.47 3.81
C SER A 28 -8.75 -0.55 5.34
N GLN A 29 -7.87 -1.43 5.83
CA GLN A 29 -7.72 -1.73 7.26
C GLN A 29 -6.52 -1.03 7.92
N PHE A 30 -5.47 -0.70 7.16
CA PHE A 30 -4.33 0.06 7.67
C PHE A 30 -4.59 1.54 7.44
N ARG A 31 -4.80 2.29 8.52
CA ARG A 31 -5.37 3.66 8.51
C ARG A 31 -4.61 4.63 9.41
N ASN A 32 -3.31 4.41 9.61
CA ASN A 32 -2.46 5.36 10.32
C ASN A 32 -2.07 6.53 9.38
N TRP A 33 -1.59 7.62 9.97
CA TRP A 33 -1.28 8.85 9.23
C TRP A 33 0.13 9.32 9.47
N ILE A 34 0.82 9.73 8.40
CA ILE A 34 2.03 10.55 8.52
C ILE A 34 1.61 11.98 8.82
N THR A 35 2.18 12.56 9.87
CA THR A 35 2.00 13.95 10.28
C THR A 35 3.35 14.64 10.43
N ALA A 36 3.40 15.97 10.35
CA ALA A 36 4.66 16.73 10.38
C ALA A 36 5.46 16.50 11.68
N ASP A 37 4.77 16.32 12.81
CA ASP A 37 5.35 16.13 14.14
C ASP A 37 5.30 14.67 14.64
N GLY A 38 4.55 13.80 13.96
CA GLY A 38 4.32 12.41 14.38
C GLY A 38 3.14 12.23 15.34
N SER A 39 2.32 13.27 15.55
CA SER A 39 1.01 13.13 16.20
C SER A 39 0.07 12.19 15.44
N ALA A 40 -0.98 11.68 16.11
CA ALA A 40 -1.98 10.86 15.45
C ALA A 40 -2.80 11.70 14.45
N GLY A 41 -3.12 11.10 13.29
CA GLY A 41 -4.08 11.69 12.36
C GLY A 41 -5.54 11.42 12.76
N PRO A 42 -6.50 11.66 11.85
CA PRO A 42 -7.92 11.38 12.09
C PRO A 42 -8.26 9.94 12.45
N SER A 43 -7.37 8.98 12.15
CA SER A 43 -7.52 7.56 12.45
C SER A 43 -6.17 6.92 12.76
N GLY A 44 -6.20 5.72 13.34
CA GLY A 44 -5.00 4.97 13.69
C GLY A 44 -4.27 5.55 14.90
N VAL A 45 -2.96 5.33 14.95
CA VAL A 45 -2.10 5.73 16.08
C VAL A 45 -1.06 6.76 15.67
N ALA A 46 -0.49 7.45 16.68
CA ALA A 46 0.64 8.35 16.52
C ALA A 46 1.96 7.59 16.25
N GLY A 47 3.02 8.33 15.95
CA GLY A 47 4.40 7.80 15.81
C GLY A 47 4.98 7.92 14.40
N PHE A 48 4.20 8.37 13.42
CA PHE A 48 4.62 8.47 12.02
C PHE A 48 4.96 9.91 11.65
N LYS A 49 6.12 10.38 12.13
CA LYS A 49 6.63 11.72 11.79
C LYS A 49 7.12 11.78 10.34
N ALA A 50 6.74 12.81 9.59
CA ALA A 50 7.29 13.07 8.27
C ALA A 50 8.82 13.19 8.32
N GLN A 51 9.50 12.33 7.57
CA GLN A 51 10.95 12.25 7.56
C GLN A 51 11.43 11.72 6.20
N ALA A 52 12.36 12.43 5.57
CA ALA A 52 12.97 12.01 4.33
C ALA A 52 13.67 10.65 4.48
N GLY A 53 13.44 9.76 3.52
CA GLY A 53 14.05 8.43 3.47
C GLY A 53 13.43 7.40 4.41
N ARG A 54 12.47 7.76 5.26
CA ARG A 54 11.81 6.81 6.19
C ARG A 54 10.74 5.94 5.51
N TYR A 55 9.97 6.52 4.60
CA TYR A 55 8.79 5.86 4.05
C TYR A 55 9.04 5.23 2.69
N HIS A 56 8.30 4.16 2.39
CA HIS A 56 8.35 3.45 1.13
C HIS A 56 6.94 3.20 0.60
N LEU A 57 6.74 3.32 -0.71
CA LEU A 57 5.45 3.21 -1.35
C LEU A 57 5.45 2.06 -2.36
N TYR A 58 4.60 1.07 -2.16
CA TYR A 58 4.36 0.00 -3.13
C TYR A 58 3.20 0.41 -4.04
N ILE A 59 3.41 0.37 -5.35
CA ILE A 59 2.43 0.76 -6.37
C ILE A 59 2.35 -0.25 -7.51
N SER A 60 1.28 -0.14 -8.30
CA SER A 60 1.17 -0.69 -9.66
C SER A 60 0.91 0.49 -10.60
N LEU A 61 1.65 0.57 -11.70
CA LEU A 61 1.43 1.61 -12.72
C LEU A 61 0.07 1.48 -13.42
N ALA A 62 -0.55 0.29 -13.35
CA ALA A 62 -1.88 0.04 -13.91
C ALA A 62 -3.05 0.44 -12.97
N CYS A 63 -2.78 0.68 -11.68
CA CYS A 63 -3.83 0.91 -10.69
C CYS A 63 -4.14 2.40 -10.52
N PRO A 64 -5.39 2.86 -10.77
CA PRO A 64 -5.73 4.28 -10.66
C PRO A 64 -5.66 4.80 -9.22
N TRP A 65 -5.93 3.97 -8.21
CA TRP A 65 -5.79 4.34 -6.80
C TRP A 65 -4.32 4.60 -6.44
N ALA A 66 -3.42 3.74 -6.92
CA ALA A 66 -1.99 3.91 -6.72
C ALA A 66 -1.44 5.10 -7.51
N HIS A 67 -1.93 5.31 -8.73
CA HIS A 67 -1.51 6.42 -9.58
C HIS A 67 -1.75 7.79 -8.90
N ARG A 68 -2.84 7.97 -8.14
CA ARG A 68 -3.07 9.19 -7.34
C ARG A 68 -1.89 9.53 -6.43
N THR A 69 -1.32 8.51 -5.77
CA THR A 69 -0.19 8.70 -4.86
C THR A 69 1.10 9.07 -5.60
N LEU A 70 1.33 8.54 -6.80
CA LEU A 70 2.45 8.95 -7.65
C LEU A 70 2.32 10.38 -8.15
N ILE A 71 1.11 10.80 -8.53
CA ILE A 71 0.84 12.18 -8.95
C ILE A 71 1.14 13.14 -7.80
N PHE A 72 0.61 12.89 -6.59
CA PHE A 72 0.90 13.74 -5.44
C PHE A 72 2.39 13.71 -5.06
N ARG A 73 3.03 12.54 -5.08
CA ARG A 73 4.48 12.41 -4.86
C ARG A 73 5.28 13.31 -5.81
N LYS A 74 4.88 13.39 -7.09
CA LYS A 74 5.50 14.25 -8.10
C LYS A 74 5.18 15.73 -7.89
N LEU A 75 3.90 16.08 -7.72
CA LEU A 75 3.47 17.48 -7.54
C LEU A 75 4.05 18.12 -6.27
N LYS A 76 4.27 17.31 -5.22
CA LYS A 76 4.81 17.75 -3.94
C LYS A 76 6.33 17.58 -3.82
N GLY A 77 7.03 17.15 -4.88
CA GLY A 77 8.50 17.05 -4.87
C GLY A 77 9.06 15.99 -3.91
N LEU A 78 8.29 14.93 -3.61
CA LEU A 78 8.63 13.95 -2.58
C LEU A 78 9.51 12.80 -3.10
N GLU A 79 10.05 12.88 -4.31
CA GLU A 79 10.69 11.73 -4.94
C GLU A 79 11.98 11.28 -4.27
N SER A 80 12.75 12.22 -3.72
CA SER A 80 13.95 11.93 -2.94
C SER A 80 13.63 11.45 -1.52
N MET A 81 12.41 11.72 -1.02
CA MET A 81 12.00 11.44 0.35
C MET A 81 11.29 10.08 0.48
N ILE A 82 10.49 9.71 -0.52
CA ILE A 82 9.65 8.51 -0.51
C ILE A 82 10.08 7.61 -1.66
N SER A 83 10.77 6.52 -1.31
CA SER A 83 11.15 5.46 -2.24
C SER A 83 9.92 4.69 -2.74
N VAL A 84 10.00 4.09 -3.93
CA VAL A 84 8.88 3.37 -4.57
C VAL A 84 9.33 2.01 -5.07
N SER A 85 8.50 0.99 -4.86
CA SER A 85 8.56 -0.29 -5.59
C SER A 85 7.33 -0.41 -6.48
N VAL A 86 7.50 -1.07 -7.62
CA VAL A 86 6.48 -1.18 -8.67
C VAL A 86 6.25 -2.64 -8.95
N VAL A 87 5.06 -3.13 -8.61
CA VAL A 87 4.66 -4.51 -8.94
C VAL A 87 4.43 -4.68 -10.43
N ASN A 88 4.54 -5.91 -10.90
CA ASN A 88 4.18 -6.31 -12.25
C ASN A 88 2.70 -5.99 -12.52
N PRO A 89 2.36 -5.33 -13.64
CA PRO A 89 0.98 -5.01 -13.97
C PRO A 89 0.11 -6.26 -14.20
N PHE A 90 0.73 -7.41 -14.47
CA PHE A 90 0.03 -8.64 -14.78
C PHE A 90 -0.35 -9.42 -13.52
N MET A 91 -1.59 -9.24 -13.09
CA MET A 91 -2.13 -9.83 -11.87
C MET A 91 -2.90 -11.13 -12.18
N ARG A 92 -2.41 -12.29 -11.72
CA ARG A 92 -3.06 -13.59 -11.87
C ARG A 92 -3.30 -14.28 -10.51
N GLU A 93 -2.98 -15.57 -10.39
CA GLU A 93 -3.31 -16.46 -9.26
C GLU A 93 -2.66 -16.05 -7.94
N HIS A 94 -1.50 -15.38 -7.99
CA HIS A 94 -0.80 -14.88 -6.80
C HIS A 94 -1.08 -13.40 -6.51
N GLY A 95 -2.04 -12.80 -7.24
CA GLY A 95 -2.28 -11.37 -7.15
C GLY A 95 -1.11 -10.57 -7.73
N TRP A 96 -0.74 -9.48 -7.05
CA TRP A 96 0.34 -8.59 -7.48
C TRP A 96 1.71 -9.21 -7.17
N THR A 97 2.62 -9.19 -8.15
CA THR A 97 3.93 -9.84 -8.04
C THR A 97 5.07 -8.85 -8.28
N PHE A 98 6.27 -9.18 -7.83
CA PHE A 98 7.52 -8.47 -8.16
C PHE A 98 8.31 -9.18 -9.26
N ALA A 99 7.68 -10.10 -9.99
CA ALA A 99 8.29 -10.79 -11.12
C ALA A 99 8.77 -9.79 -12.18
N GLU A 100 9.93 -10.06 -12.77
CA GLU A 100 10.57 -9.18 -13.75
C GLU A 100 9.62 -8.78 -14.89
N GLY A 101 9.72 -7.52 -15.30
CA GLY A 101 8.88 -6.95 -16.33
C GLY A 101 9.19 -5.48 -16.57
N ALA A 102 8.67 -4.92 -17.67
CA ALA A 102 8.88 -3.52 -17.99
C ALA A 102 8.30 -2.60 -16.89
N GLY A 103 9.14 -1.72 -16.34
CA GLY A 103 8.76 -0.78 -15.30
C GLY A 103 8.60 -1.37 -13.90
N VAL A 104 8.83 -2.68 -13.73
CA VAL A 104 8.87 -3.31 -12.41
C VAL A 104 10.08 -2.82 -11.63
N VAL A 105 9.87 -2.52 -10.35
CA VAL A 105 10.94 -2.17 -9.40
C VAL A 105 10.75 -3.12 -8.23
N ALA A 106 11.71 -4.02 -8.05
CA ALA A 106 11.69 -5.04 -7.02
C ALA A 106 11.63 -4.42 -5.62
N ASP A 107 11.10 -5.18 -4.66
CA ASP A 107 11.05 -4.80 -3.26
C ASP A 107 12.45 -4.82 -2.61
N PRO A 108 12.97 -3.68 -2.14
CA PRO A 108 14.26 -3.62 -1.47
C PRO A 108 14.18 -3.88 0.05
N ILE A 109 12.97 -3.99 0.63
CA ILE A 109 12.77 -4.11 2.07
C ILE A 109 12.69 -5.58 2.50
N PHE A 110 11.79 -6.35 1.88
CA PHE A 110 11.58 -7.77 2.21
C PHE A 110 12.09 -8.72 1.14
N HIS A 111 12.48 -8.21 -0.02
CA HIS A 111 12.78 -9.01 -1.20
C HIS A 111 11.62 -9.96 -1.55
N ALA A 112 10.39 -9.47 -1.39
CA ALA A 112 9.19 -10.24 -1.63
C ALA A 112 9.03 -10.57 -3.13
N ASP A 113 8.50 -11.76 -3.40
CA ASP A 113 8.04 -12.18 -4.73
C ASP A 113 6.61 -11.69 -4.99
N TYR A 114 5.80 -11.55 -3.93
CA TYR A 114 4.37 -11.26 -4.00
C TYR A 114 3.94 -10.19 -3.01
N MET A 115 3.00 -9.33 -3.41
CA MET A 115 2.50 -8.26 -2.55
C MET A 115 1.80 -8.79 -1.29
N HIS A 116 1.21 -9.99 -1.34
CA HIS A 116 0.58 -10.58 -0.16
C HIS A 116 1.59 -10.89 0.96
N GLN A 117 2.87 -11.12 0.63
CA GLN A 117 3.93 -11.29 1.63
C GLN A 117 4.18 -9.99 2.42
N ILE A 118 4.02 -8.82 1.79
CA ILE A 118 4.10 -7.50 2.46
C ILE A 118 2.96 -7.34 3.47
N TYR A 119 1.75 -7.83 3.14
CA TYR A 119 0.61 -7.81 4.07
C TYR A 119 0.82 -8.79 5.23
N THR A 120 1.27 -10.01 4.96
CA THR A 120 1.60 -10.99 6.02
C THR A 120 2.75 -10.50 6.91
N ALA A 121 3.71 -9.73 6.37
CA ALA A 121 4.76 -9.08 7.15
C ALA A 121 4.22 -7.97 8.07
N ALA A 122 3.17 -7.26 7.65
CA ALA A 122 2.50 -6.25 8.47
C ALA A 122 1.67 -6.88 9.60
N ASP A 123 0.95 -7.95 9.28
CA ASP A 123 0.14 -8.71 10.22
C ASP A 123 0.09 -10.20 9.77
N PRO A 124 0.75 -11.11 10.51
CA PRO A 124 0.77 -12.54 10.19
C PRO A 124 -0.61 -13.21 10.22
N LYS A 125 -1.64 -12.54 10.76
CA LYS A 125 -3.02 -13.03 10.82
C LYS A 125 -3.97 -12.19 9.97
N TYR A 126 -3.43 -11.37 9.06
CA TYR A 126 -4.25 -10.50 8.22
C TYR A 126 -5.30 -11.30 7.44
N SER A 127 -6.54 -10.84 7.53
CA SER A 127 -7.67 -11.35 6.75
C SER A 127 -8.26 -10.19 5.94
N GLY A 128 -8.14 -10.27 4.62
CA GLY A 128 -8.60 -9.19 3.74
C GLY A 128 -7.93 -9.16 2.37
N ARG A 129 -8.32 -8.16 1.59
CA ARG A 129 -7.83 -7.98 0.21
C ARG A 129 -6.44 -7.37 0.21
N VAL A 130 -5.55 -7.96 -0.58
CA VAL A 130 -4.20 -7.45 -0.83
C VAL A 130 -4.30 -6.39 -1.92
N THR A 131 -4.31 -5.12 -1.51
CA THR A 131 -4.51 -3.98 -2.40
C THR A 131 -3.24 -3.15 -2.56
N ILE A 132 -3.30 -2.18 -3.48
CA ILE A 132 -2.26 -1.20 -3.73
C ILE A 132 -2.97 0.15 -3.94
N PRO A 133 -2.45 1.28 -3.43
CA PRO A 133 -1.11 1.50 -2.86
C PRO A 133 -0.96 0.97 -1.43
N VAL A 134 0.30 0.74 -1.04
CA VAL A 134 0.70 0.51 0.37
C VAL A 134 1.81 1.49 0.72
N LEU A 135 1.64 2.21 1.81
CA LEU A 135 2.63 3.09 2.41
C LEU A 135 3.24 2.40 3.64
N TRP A 136 4.54 2.18 3.58
CA TRP A 136 5.31 1.43 4.57
C TRP A 136 6.27 2.34 5.34
N ASP A 137 6.39 2.12 6.65
CA ASP A 137 7.41 2.74 7.49
C ASP A 137 8.60 1.80 7.64
N LYS A 138 9.75 2.16 7.07
CA LYS A 138 10.98 1.35 7.15
C LYS A 138 11.64 1.37 8.53
N GLN A 139 11.39 2.40 9.35
CA GLN A 139 12.00 2.50 10.67
C GLN A 139 11.28 1.63 11.69
N GLN A 140 9.95 1.70 11.71
CA GLN A 140 9.13 0.88 12.61
C GLN A 140 8.82 -0.50 12.05
N ASN A 141 9.09 -0.71 10.76
CA ASN A 141 8.78 -1.94 10.04
C ASN A 141 7.30 -2.32 10.12
N VAL A 142 6.42 -1.34 9.84
CA VAL A 142 4.96 -1.51 9.85
C VAL A 142 4.32 -0.86 8.63
N MET A 143 3.13 -1.34 8.27
CA MET A 143 2.29 -0.67 7.29
C MET A 143 1.62 0.56 7.92
N VAL A 144 1.83 1.73 7.32
CA VAL A 144 1.17 2.98 7.74
C VAL A 144 -0.26 3.00 7.22
N SER A 145 -0.42 2.87 5.90
CA SER A 145 -1.73 2.97 5.26
C SER A 145 -1.79 2.20 3.95
N ASN A 146 -2.95 1.63 3.65
CA ASN A 146 -3.30 1.13 2.31
C ASN A 146 -4.49 1.88 1.69
N GLU A 147 -4.83 3.06 2.23
CA GLU A 147 -5.94 3.89 1.76
C GLU A 147 -5.42 5.06 0.91
N SER A 148 -5.53 4.93 -0.42
CA SER A 148 -5.02 5.92 -1.37
C SER A 148 -5.50 7.35 -1.12
N SER A 149 -6.74 7.54 -0.68
CA SER A 149 -7.32 8.87 -0.48
C SER A 149 -6.75 9.58 0.75
N GLU A 150 -6.29 8.82 1.75
CA GLU A 150 -5.64 9.36 2.93
C GLU A 150 -4.16 9.62 2.64
N ILE A 151 -3.48 8.69 1.95
CA ILE A 151 -2.07 8.84 1.56
C ILE A 151 -1.84 10.14 0.79
N ILE A 152 -2.70 10.48 -0.18
CA ILE A 152 -2.53 11.74 -0.92
C ILE A 152 -2.71 12.98 -0.05
N ARG A 153 -3.54 12.93 1.00
CA ARG A 153 -3.71 14.03 1.96
C ARG A 153 -2.48 14.17 2.85
N MET A 154 -1.89 13.05 3.28
CA MET A 154 -0.60 13.06 4.00
C MET A 154 0.49 13.67 3.12
N PHE A 155 0.62 13.24 1.87
CA PHE A 155 1.63 13.79 0.94
C PHE A 155 1.42 15.27 0.65
N ASN A 156 0.17 15.75 0.69
CA ASN A 156 -0.15 17.13 0.39
C ASN A 156 0.40 18.14 1.41
N SER A 157 0.57 17.74 2.69
CA SER A 157 0.90 18.69 3.76
C SER A 157 1.89 18.20 4.82
N ALA A 158 2.11 16.89 4.98
CA ALA A 158 2.94 16.40 6.09
C ALA A 158 4.44 16.71 5.92
N PHE A 159 4.89 16.96 4.69
CA PHE A 159 6.31 17.14 4.34
C PHE A 159 6.63 18.56 3.85
N ASP A 160 5.83 19.56 4.25
CA ASP A 160 5.97 20.95 3.77
C ASP A 160 7.08 21.74 4.50
N GLU A 161 7.63 21.21 5.59
CA GLU A 161 8.71 21.83 6.39
C GLU A 161 10.12 21.41 5.95
#